data_AF-A0A1H0LGV8-F1
#
_entry.id   AF-A0A1H0LGV8-F1
#
_cell.length_a   1.000
_cell.length_b   1.000
_cell.length_c   1.000
_cell.angle_alpha   90.00
_cell.angle_beta   90.00
_cell.angle_gamma   90.00
#
_symmetry.space_group_name_H-M   'P 1'
#
loop_
_entity.id
_entity.type
_entity.pdbx_description
1 polymer ?
#
loop_
_entity_poly.entity_id
_entity_poly.type
_entity_poly.pdbx_seq_one_letter_code
_entity_poly.pdbx_strand_id
1 'polypeptide(L)'
;MLSVEYRRAPEHPFPTPLEDACTALRWLHEHAAELGIDPTRIGVTGDSAGGGMAAAPAILTRDRGGPAIARQVIVMPMLDDRTTEVDSHVAPYALWSYDDNLTAWPGGPSPTASACSGRSSARQDRSNSGISSPISLMLVITSSAPIGPICCRHINRSMPRSA
;
A
#
# COMPACT_ATOMS: atom_id res chain seq x y z
N MET A 1 15.40 -3.06 -1.26
CA MET A 1 13.95 -2.75 -1.12
C MET A 1 13.55 -2.98 0.32
N LEU A 2 12.73 -2.12 0.90
CA LEU A 2 12.18 -2.31 2.25
C LEU A 2 10.75 -2.84 2.11
N SER A 3 10.47 -4.04 2.63
CA SER A 3 9.10 -4.56 2.71
C SER A 3 8.51 -4.20 4.07
N VAL A 4 7.34 -3.59 4.08
CA VAL A 4 6.68 -3.13 5.31
C VAL A 4 5.62 -4.14 5.74
N GLU A 5 5.78 -4.72 6.92
CA GLU A 5 4.72 -5.50 7.58
C GLU A 5 3.81 -4.56 8.37
N TYR A 6 2.82 -3.99 7.69
CA TYR A 6 1.80 -3.15 8.32
C TYR A 6 0.70 -4.01 8.97
N ARG A 7 0.06 -3.47 10.01
CA ARG A 7 -1.10 -4.09 10.67
C ARG A 7 -2.27 -4.20 9.70
N ARG A 8 -3.00 -5.33 9.71
CA ARG A 8 -4.05 -5.64 8.73
C ARG A 8 -5.45 -5.65 9.34
N ALA A 9 -6.44 -5.36 8.50
CA ALA A 9 -7.83 -5.59 8.81
C ALA A 9 -8.16 -7.10 8.79
N PRO A 10 -9.15 -7.55 9.58
CA PRO A 10 -10.04 -6.73 10.42
C PRO A 10 -9.51 -6.33 11.79
N GLU A 11 -8.43 -6.94 12.27
CA GLU A 11 -7.89 -6.71 13.62
C GLU A 11 -7.45 -5.25 13.82
N HIS A 12 -6.95 -4.63 12.73
CA HIS A 12 -6.56 -3.23 12.67
C HIS A 12 -7.20 -2.60 11.43
N PRO A 13 -8.45 -2.12 11.54
CA PRO A 13 -9.14 -1.49 10.42
C PRO A 13 -8.47 -0.18 10.00
N PHE A 14 -8.89 0.37 8.86
CA PHE A 14 -8.52 1.72 8.47
C PHE A 14 -8.78 2.73 9.62
N PRO A 15 -7.88 3.71 9.88
CA PRO A 15 -6.69 4.09 9.12
C PRO A 15 -5.38 3.39 9.53
N THR A 16 -5.38 2.46 10.48
CA THR A 16 -4.16 1.91 11.08
C THR A 16 -3.12 1.38 10.06
N PRO A 17 -3.49 0.60 9.02
CA PRO A 17 -2.52 0.18 8.00
C PRO A 17 -1.80 1.35 7.30
N LEU A 18 -2.54 2.43 7.01
CA LEU A 18 -2.04 3.62 6.33
C LEU A 18 -1.05 4.39 7.22
N GLU A 19 -1.34 4.47 8.51
CA GLU A 19 -0.46 5.11 9.49
C GLU A 19 0.86 4.34 9.65
N ASP A 20 0.82 3.00 9.62
CA ASP A 20 2.02 2.15 9.61
C ASP A 20 2.86 2.39 8.34
N ALA A 21 2.22 2.45 7.16
CA ALA A 21 2.92 2.75 5.91
C ALA A 21 3.57 4.14 5.90
N CYS A 22 2.88 5.16 6.41
CA CYS A 22 3.44 6.51 6.53
C CYS A 22 4.57 6.59 7.56
N THR A 23 4.46 5.82 8.65
CA THR A 23 5.53 5.69 9.65
C THR A 23 6.76 5.02 9.06
N ALA A 24 6.59 3.98 8.23
CA ALA A 24 7.70 3.34 7.52
C ALA A 24 8.41 4.31 6.58
N LEU A 25 7.63 5.08 5.83
CA LEU A 25 8.17 6.05 4.88
C LEU A 25 8.96 7.16 5.58
N ARG A 26 8.46 7.69 6.70
CA ARG A 26 9.18 8.68 7.52
C ARG A 26 10.46 8.09 8.10
N TRP A 27 10.37 6.91 8.70
CA TRP A 27 11.52 6.22 9.27
C TRP A 27 12.62 6.01 8.21
N LEU A 28 12.25 5.58 7.00
CA LEU A 28 13.25 5.40 5.93
C LEU A 28 13.94 6.73 5.59
N HIS A 29 13.19 7.83 5.49
CA HIS A 29 13.78 9.14 5.21
C HIS A 29 14.73 9.61 6.33
N GLU A 30 14.33 9.44 7.59
CA GLU A 30 15.13 9.80 8.76
C GLU A 30 16.43 9.00 8.85
N HIS A 31 16.41 7.73 8.45
CA HIS A 31 17.56 6.81 8.52
C HIS A 31 18.26 6.66 7.16
N ALA A 32 17.92 7.47 6.16
CA ALA A 32 18.43 7.31 4.79
C ALA A 32 19.96 7.38 4.75
N ALA A 33 20.56 8.32 5.48
CA ALA A 33 22.02 8.49 5.56
C ALA A 33 22.71 7.25 6.16
N GLU A 34 22.17 6.72 7.27
CA GLU A 34 22.70 5.53 7.95
C GLU A 34 22.62 4.27 7.06
N LEU A 35 21.60 4.21 6.21
CA LEU A 35 21.36 3.11 5.29
C LEU A 35 22.05 3.29 3.93
N GLY A 36 22.77 4.41 3.70
CA GLY A 36 23.40 4.72 2.41
C GLY A 36 22.39 4.95 1.27
N ILE A 37 21.21 5.46 1.61
CA ILE A 37 20.09 5.74 0.69
C ILE A 37 20.06 7.23 0.38
N ASP A 38 19.90 7.58 -0.90
CA ASP A 38 19.56 8.95 -1.30
C ASP A 38 18.06 9.19 -1.03
N PRO A 39 17.68 10.05 -0.06
CA PRO A 39 16.28 10.28 0.29
C PRO A 39 15.48 10.88 -0.87
N THR A 40 16.14 11.54 -1.84
CA THR A 40 15.48 12.10 -3.03
C THR A 40 15.08 11.04 -4.06
N ARG A 41 15.48 9.78 -3.85
CA ARG A 41 15.22 8.65 -4.76
C ARG A 41 14.36 7.55 -4.13
N ILE A 42 13.68 7.85 -3.02
CA ILE A 42 12.76 6.91 -2.37
C ILE A 42 11.45 6.85 -3.15
N GLY A 43 11.04 5.66 -3.60
CA GLY A 43 9.77 5.42 -4.27
C GLY A 43 8.99 4.29 -3.62
N VAL A 44 7.66 4.28 -3.77
CA VAL A 44 6.75 3.24 -3.25
C VAL A 44 6.28 2.32 -4.36
N THR A 45 6.11 1.03 -4.04
CA THR A 45 5.49 0.05 -4.93
C THR A 45 4.55 -0.87 -4.19
N GLY A 46 3.53 -1.36 -4.89
CA GLY A 46 2.61 -2.38 -4.36
C GLY A 46 1.71 -2.95 -5.44
N ASP A 47 1.21 -4.15 -5.19
CA ASP A 47 0.32 -4.91 -6.07
C ASP A 47 -1.07 -5.07 -5.43
N SER A 48 -2.13 -5.04 -6.23
CA SER A 48 -3.51 -5.24 -5.75
C SER A 48 -3.85 -4.28 -4.59
N ALA A 49 -4.23 -4.79 -3.41
CA ALA A 49 -4.44 -4.01 -2.19
C ALA A 49 -3.18 -3.21 -1.77
N GLY A 50 -1.99 -3.72 -2.05
CA GLY A 50 -0.71 -3.05 -1.84
C GLY A 50 -0.56 -1.81 -2.73
N GLY A 51 -1.22 -1.78 -3.89
CA GLY A 51 -1.27 -0.59 -4.76
C GLY A 51 -1.98 0.58 -4.08
N GLY A 52 -3.11 0.32 -3.42
CA GLY A 52 -3.79 1.33 -2.58
C GLY A 52 -2.92 1.79 -1.41
N MET A 53 -2.20 0.85 -0.79
CA MET A 53 -1.24 1.14 0.29
C MET A 53 0.02 1.89 -0.16
N ALA A 54 0.36 1.88 -1.45
CA ALA A 54 1.42 2.70 -2.04
C ALA A 54 0.88 4.09 -2.44
N ALA A 55 -0.34 4.16 -2.98
CA ALA A 55 -0.96 5.40 -3.42
C ALA A 55 -1.37 6.32 -2.26
N ALA A 56 -1.97 5.77 -1.20
CA ALA A 56 -2.51 6.55 -0.10
C ALA A 56 -1.44 7.34 0.69
N PRO A 57 -0.26 6.77 1.05
CA PRO A 57 0.81 7.54 1.66
C PRO A 57 1.32 8.68 0.77
N ALA A 58 1.36 8.49 -0.56
CA ALA A 58 1.83 9.52 -1.48
C ALA A 58 0.94 10.77 -1.47
N ILE A 59 -0.38 10.57 -1.38
CA ILE A 59 -1.34 11.66 -1.22
C ILE A 59 -1.19 12.29 0.16
N LEU A 60 -1.18 11.46 1.21
CA LEU A 60 -1.17 11.93 2.58
C LEU A 60 0.10 12.72 2.93
N THR A 61 1.28 12.26 2.51
CA THR A 61 2.53 12.97 2.77
C THR A 61 2.65 14.23 1.93
N ARG A 62 2.18 14.23 0.67
CA ARG A 62 2.09 15.45 -0.13
C ARG A 62 1.27 16.52 0.59
N ASP A 63 0.08 16.15 1.06
CA ASP A 63 -0.84 17.08 1.71
C ASP A 63 -0.33 17.54 3.10
N ARG A 64 0.51 16.73 3.75
CA ARG A 64 1.17 17.06 5.04
C ARG A 64 2.55 17.73 4.90
N GLY A 65 3.03 17.97 3.69
CA GLY A 65 4.32 18.62 3.44
C GLY A 65 5.56 17.71 3.53
N GLY A 66 5.38 16.39 3.55
CA GLY A 66 6.45 15.42 3.43
C GLY A 66 6.28 14.16 4.29
N PRO A 67 7.22 13.20 4.18
CA PRO A 67 8.39 13.19 3.28
C PRO A 67 8.04 12.96 1.80
N ALA A 68 8.94 13.34 0.89
CA ALA A 68 8.74 13.25 -0.56
C ALA A 68 8.78 11.80 -1.06
N ILE A 69 8.04 11.52 -2.14
CA ILE A 69 8.10 10.23 -2.83
C ILE A 69 8.46 10.51 -4.29
N ALA A 70 9.60 9.99 -4.73
CA ALA A 70 10.13 10.24 -6.07
C ALA A 70 9.32 9.53 -7.17
N ARG A 71 8.81 8.33 -6.87
CA ARG A 71 8.11 7.44 -7.83
C ARG A 71 7.06 6.58 -7.13
N GLN A 72 5.99 6.27 -7.86
CA GLN A 72 5.01 5.25 -7.49
C GLN A 72 4.99 4.19 -8.60
N VAL A 73 5.12 2.91 -8.24
CA VAL A 73 4.96 1.78 -9.14
C VAL A 73 3.82 0.92 -8.59
N ILE A 74 2.63 1.01 -9.18
CA ILE A 74 1.45 0.33 -8.64
C ILE A 74 0.87 -0.61 -9.68
N VAL A 75 0.76 -1.90 -9.32
CA VAL A 75 0.41 -2.99 -10.24
C VAL A 75 -0.99 -3.47 -9.92
N MET A 76 -1.89 -3.49 -10.92
CA MET A 76 -3.31 -3.85 -10.77
C MET A 76 -3.96 -3.26 -9.49
N PRO A 77 -3.82 -1.95 -9.24
CA PRO A 77 -4.05 -1.41 -7.90
C PRO A 77 -5.53 -1.36 -7.55
N MET A 78 -5.84 -1.68 -6.30
CA MET A 78 -7.18 -1.49 -5.74
C MET A 78 -7.32 -0.03 -5.27
N LEU A 79 -7.95 0.80 -6.11
CA LEU A 79 -8.07 2.26 -5.89
C LEU A 79 -9.52 2.77 -5.77
N ASP A 80 -10.50 1.93 -6.09
CA ASP A 80 -11.90 2.34 -6.17
C ASP A 80 -12.81 1.24 -5.60
N ASP A 81 -13.60 1.61 -4.59
CA ASP A 81 -14.58 0.74 -3.93
C ASP A 81 -15.97 0.80 -4.59
N ARG A 82 -16.17 1.68 -5.57
CA ARG A 82 -17.50 1.97 -6.14
C ARG A 82 -17.98 0.94 -7.17
N THR A 83 -17.11 0.05 -7.65
CA THR A 83 -17.45 -1.00 -8.63
C THR A 83 -18.31 -2.08 -7.98
N THR A 84 -19.59 -1.77 -7.78
CA THR A 84 -20.55 -2.57 -6.99
C THR A 84 -21.76 -3.03 -7.80
N GLU A 85 -21.99 -2.44 -8.97
CA GLU A 85 -23.10 -2.77 -9.87
C GLU A 85 -22.63 -3.51 -11.11
N VAL A 86 -23.23 -4.66 -11.41
CA VAL A 86 -22.81 -5.54 -12.50
C VAL A 86 -23.02 -4.88 -13.87
N ASP A 87 -21.94 -4.72 -14.64
CA ASP A 87 -21.99 -4.38 -16.07
C ASP A 87 -21.91 -5.67 -16.90
N SER A 88 -23.00 -5.98 -17.62
CA SER A 88 -23.10 -7.18 -18.46
C SER A 88 -22.08 -7.23 -19.59
N HIS A 89 -21.48 -6.11 -19.99
CA HIS A 89 -20.46 -6.07 -21.06
C HIS A 89 -19.07 -6.41 -20.53
N VAL A 90 -18.81 -6.17 -19.24
CA VAL A 90 -17.50 -6.40 -18.61
C VAL A 90 -17.46 -7.74 -17.88
N ALA A 91 -18.58 -8.12 -17.24
CA ALA A 91 -18.67 -9.30 -16.40
C ALA A 91 -18.15 -10.61 -17.04
N PRO A 92 -18.40 -10.91 -18.33
CA PRO A 92 -17.89 -12.14 -18.96
C PRO A 92 -16.35 -12.20 -19.10
N TYR A 93 -15.67 -11.06 -19.01
CA TYR A 93 -14.22 -10.93 -19.23
C TYR A 93 -13.47 -10.51 -17.96
N ALA A 94 -14.18 -10.21 -16.87
CA ALA A 94 -13.60 -9.68 -15.65
C ALA A 94 -12.88 -10.77 -14.86
N LEU A 95 -11.56 -10.62 -14.66
CA LEU A 95 -10.79 -11.47 -13.74
C LEU A 95 -11.13 -11.18 -12.27
N TRP A 96 -11.58 -9.95 -11.98
CA TRP A 96 -12.03 -9.48 -10.67
C TRP A 96 -13.52 -9.15 -10.75
N SER A 97 -14.34 -9.91 -10.04
CA SER A 97 -15.80 -9.77 -10.08
C SER A 97 -16.31 -8.69 -9.11
N TYR A 98 -17.59 -8.37 -9.23
CA TYR A 98 -18.28 -7.46 -8.32
C TYR A 98 -18.37 -8.03 -6.89
N ASP A 99 -18.56 -9.34 -6.76
CA ASP A 99 -18.57 -10.03 -5.48
C ASP A 99 -17.19 -10.03 -4.81
N ASP A 100 -16.11 -10.13 -5.60
CA ASP A 100 -14.74 -9.95 -5.11
C ASP A 100 -14.54 -8.53 -4.57
N ASN A 101 -15.08 -7.52 -5.26
CA ASN A 101 -15.00 -6.13 -4.82
C ASN A 101 -15.75 -5.90 -3.50
N LEU A 102 -16.97 -6.44 -3.35
CA LEU A 102 -17.74 -6.36 -2.11
C LEU A 102 -17.01 -7.03 -0.93
N THR A 103 -16.38 -8.18 -1.18
CA THR A 103 -15.61 -8.92 -0.17
C THR A 103 -14.34 -8.16 0.24
N ALA A 104 -13.67 -7.55 -0.73
CA ALA A 104 -12.48 -6.77 -0.47
C ALA A 104 -12.79 -5.46 0.26
N TRP A 105 -13.91 -4.79 -0.01
CA TRP A 105 -14.29 -3.54 0.67
C TRP A 105 -15.53 -3.72 1.55
N PRO A 106 -15.44 -4.44 2.69
CA PRO A 106 -16.57 -4.65 3.56
C PRO A 106 -17.01 -3.32 4.18
N GLY A 107 -18.20 -2.84 3.81
CA GLY A 107 -18.74 -1.54 4.25
C GLY A 107 -19.64 -0.82 3.25
N GLY A 108 -19.62 -1.22 1.97
CA GLY A 108 -20.49 -0.69 0.90
C GLY A 108 -20.11 0.72 0.39
N PRO A 109 -20.70 1.18 -0.72
CA PRO A 109 -20.37 2.46 -1.34
C PRO A 109 -20.82 3.64 -0.46
N SER A 110 -19.95 4.63 -0.27
CA SER A 110 -20.29 5.87 0.47
C SER A 110 -20.87 6.96 -0.46
N PRO A 111 -21.96 7.66 -0.09
CA PRO A 111 -22.67 8.60 -0.96
C PRO A 111 -21.97 9.96 -1.17
N THR A 112 -20.75 10.18 -0.64
CA THR A 112 -20.01 11.44 -0.80
C THR A 112 -18.65 11.20 -1.45
N ALA A 113 -18.55 11.57 -2.72
CA ALA A 113 -17.33 11.53 -3.51
C ALA A 113 -16.25 12.53 -3.00
N SER A 114 -14.99 12.21 -3.31
CA SER A 114 -13.83 13.13 -3.41
C SER A 114 -12.78 13.18 -2.28
N ALA A 115 -12.67 12.16 -1.42
CA ALA A 115 -11.44 11.95 -0.65
C ALA A 115 -11.03 10.49 -0.77
N CYS A 116 -10.06 10.21 -1.65
CA CYS A 116 -9.45 8.90 -1.93
C CYS A 116 -9.71 7.85 -0.85
N SER A 117 -10.74 7.02 -1.07
CA SER A 117 -11.06 5.74 -0.41
C SER A 117 -10.67 5.60 1.08
N GLY A 118 -10.85 6.66 1.87
CA GLY A 118 -10.32 6.73 3.24
C GLY A 118 -11.21 6.10 4.30
N ARG A 119 -11.90 4.98 4.04
CA ARG A 119 -12.81 4.37 5.03
C ARG A 119 -12.83 2.84 5.09
N SER A 120 -12.21 2.15 4.15
CA SER A 120 -12.07 0.70 4.18
C SER A 120 -10.69 0.36 3.63
N SER A 121 -9.86 -0.37 4.37
CA SER A 121 -8.69 -1.02 3.76
C SER A 121 -9.21 -2.31 3.13
N ALA A 122 -8.81 -2.59 1.88
CA ALA A 122 -9.14 -3.86 1.24
C ALA A 122 -8.82 -5.02 2.20
N ARG A 123 -9.84 -5.79 2.60
CA ARG A 123 -9.71 -6.95 3.48
C ARG A 123 -8.97 -8.03 2.71
N GLN A 124 -7.98 -8.63 3.34
CA GLN A 124 -7.27 -9.75 2.73
C GLN A 124 -8.13 -11.01 2.85
N ASP A 125 -8.80 -11.39 1.78
CA ASP A 125 -9.43 -12.70 1.73
C ASP A 125 -8.36 -13.77 1.52
N ARG A 126 -8.26 -14.70 2.48
CA ARG A 126 -7.38 -15.88 2.40
C ARG A 126 -8.02 -17.05 1.65
N SER A 127 -9.31 -16.94 1.31
CA SER A 127 -10.08 -18.03 0.69
C SER A 127 -9.93 -18.08 -0.84
N ASN A 128 -9.49 -16.99 -1.47
CA ASN A 128 -9.17 -16.96 -2.90
C ASN A 128 -7.80 -17.62 -3.17
N SER A 129 -7.78 -18.95 -3.04
CA SER A 129 -6.60 -19.83 -3.12
C SER A 129 -5.85 -19.83 -4.47
N GLY A 130 -6.27 -19.03 -5.46
CA GLY A 130 -5.58 -18.84 -6.74
C GLY A 130 -4.66 -17.61 -6.83
N ILE A 131 -4.78 -16.63 -5.92
CA ILE A 131 -3.99 -15.37 -5.96
C ILE A 131 -3.27 -15.21 -4.61
N SER A 132 -2.29 -16.06 -4.36
CA SER A 132 -1.48 -16.01 -3.14
C SER A 132 -0.27 -15.08 -3.30
N SER A 133 -0.49 -13.77 -3.51
CA SER A 133 0.60 -12.80 -3.36
C SER A 133 0.54 -12.19 -1.96
N PRO A 134 1.64 -12.18 -1.19
CA PRO A 134 1.67 -11.46 0.07
C PRO A 134 1.50 -9.97 -0.25
N ILE A 135 0.42 -9.37 0.25
CA ILE A 135 0.19 -7.93 0.15
C ILE A 135 1.34 -7.23 0.89
N SER A 136 2.34 -6.82 0.12
CA SER A 136 3.57 -6.21 0.60
C SER A 136 3.69 -4.83 -0.02
N LEU A 137 3.56 -3.80 0.81
CA LEU A 137 4.08 -2.49 0.43
C LEU A 137 5.59 -2.61 0.41
N MET A 138 6.19 -2.37 -0.76
CA MET A 138 7.62 -2.45 -0.95
C MET A 138 8.12 -1.06 -1.32
N LEU A 139 9.13 -0.58 -0.62
CA LEU A 139 9.77 0.70 -0.86
C LEU A 139 10.98 0.45 -1.76
N VAL A 140 10.96 1.00 -2.97
CA VAL A 140 11.99 0.81 -3.99
C VAL A 140 13.07 1.85 -3.79
N ILE A 141 14.31 1.35 -3.74
CA ILE A 141 15.53 2.12 -3.47
C ILE A 141 16.35 2.10 -4.75
N THR A 142 16.78 3.26 -5.24
CA THR A 142 17.86 3.32 -6.22
C THR A 142 19.02 4.10 -5.63
N SER A 143 20.11 3.42 -5.28
CA SER A 143 21.37 4.06 -4.88
C SER A 143 22.17 4.47 -6.12
N SER A 144 23.08 5.44 -5.96
CA SER A 144 24.12 5.77 -6.93
C SER A 144 25.40 4.92 -6.77
N ALA A 145 25.47 4.07 -5.74
CA ALA A 145 26.59 3.17 -5.44
C ALA A 145 26.11 1.70 -5.31
N PRO A 146 26.98 0.68 -5.50
CA PRO A 146 26.61 -0.71 -5.34
C PRO A 146 26.14 -0.98 -3.91
N ILE A 147 24.84 -1.22 -3.75
CA ILE A 147 24.19 -1.55 -2.48
C ILE A 147 24.72 -2.94 -2.06
N GLY A 148 25.60 -2.99 -1.05
CA GLY A 148 25.93 -4.24 -0.38
C GLY A 148 24.68 -4.89 0.23
N PRO A 149 24.70 -6.20 0.57
CA PRO A 149 23.50 -6.94 0.94
C PRO A 149 22.98 -6.56 2.34
N ILE A 150 22.33 -5.41 2.47
CA ILE A 150 21.49 -5.11 3.63
C ILE A 150 20.19 -5.90 3.42
N CYS A 151 20.06 -7.00 4.16
CA CYS A 151 18.93 -7.92 4.06
C CYS A 151 17.63 -7.21 4.49
N CYS A 152 16.58 -7.25 3.64
CA CYS A 152 15.26 -6.64 3.89
C CYS A 152 14.67 -7.01 5.27
N ARG A 153 15.00 -8.21 5.76
CA ARG A 153 14.50 -8.77 7.03
C ARG A 153 15.08 -8.06 8.26
N HIS A 154 16.28 -7.47 8.15
CA HIS A 154 16.90 -6.71 9.23
C HIS A 154 16.19 -5.36 9.42
N ILE A 155 15.85 -4.68 8.32
CA ILE A 155 15.22 -3.35 8.35
C ILE A 155 13.82 -3.42 8.96
N ASN A 156 13.02 -4.45 8.64
CA ASN A 156 11.67 -4.59 9.17
C ASN A 156 11.64 -4.82 10.70
N ARG A 157 12.73 -5.35 11.30
CA ARG A 157 12.85 -5.52 12.77
C ARG A 157 13.21 -4.22 13.49
N SER A 158 13.87 -3.30 12.81
CA SER A 158 14.36 -2.04 13.37
C SER A 158 13.30 -0.93 13.34
N MET A 159 12.22 -1.12 12.56
CA MET A 159 11.18 -0.12 12.38
C MET A 159 10.21 -0.08 13.58
N PRO A 160 9.92 1.11 14.14
CA PRO A 160 8.90 1.24 15.18
C PRO A 160 7.50 1.04 14.59
N ARG A 161 6.64 0.33 15.32
CA ARG A 161 5.21 0.25 15.01
C ARG A 161 4.52 1.52 15.49
N SER A 162 3.58 2.05 14.70
CA SER A 162 2.75 3.14 15.22
C SER A 162 1.91 2.63 16.40
N ALA A 163 1.58 3.52 17.34
CA ALA A 163 0.88 3.17 18.58
C ALA A 163 -0.48 2.50 18.32
#